data_AF-E2A3V8-F1
#
_entry.id   AF-E2A3V8-F1
#
_cell.length_a   1.000
_cell.length_b   1.000
_cell.length_c   1.000
_cell.angle_alpha   90.00
_cell.angle_beta   90.00
_cell.angle_gamma   90.00
#
_symmetry.space_group_name_H-M   'P 1'
#
loop_
_entity.id
_entity.type
_entity.pdbx_description
1 polymer ?
#
loop_
_entity_poly.entity_id
_entity_poly.type
_entity_poly.pdbx_seq_one_letter_code
_entity_poly.pdbx_strand_id
1 'polypeptide(L)'
;MLILVLRCISQDHRHRNIHHIIRKPSTVLVQQQRHDGSFGDLHTTALVMQALEEVENEPADNWNRSAALAWLISQQRPDGSFHGDVRATAEAILSVTPRGLANIRTLDCGQSLSDNSPPRLTKSNIEDIGTSDNHSETTLPSEALGNNVSNADTTVAYTSTPVLVNVSYTLWVGSNVNETYNLTVTAPKNETFYDVMLLAAEMSPHFEFLASDWPNGHYVHTIAGYKEEPMSYHYWLLYRLPSPPEPSSPPGNQLVAPGGVDNLQISEGEHYLFWYKKL
;
A
#
# COMPACT_ATOMS: atom_id res chain seq x y z
N MET A 1 -4.22 -13.01 -2.93
CA MET A 1 -4.54 -13.86 -1.75
C MET A 1 -5.17 -15.20 -2.08
N LEU A 2 -6.29 -15.30 -2.79
CA LEU A 2 -6.95 -16.60 -3.06
C LEU A 2 -6.01 -17.66 -3.66
N ILE A 3 -5.20 -17.30 -4.66
CA ILE A 3 -4.24 -18.22 -5.28
C ILE A 3 -3.24 -18.77 -4.26
N LEU A 4 -2.68 -17.93 -3.38
CA LEU A 4 -1.77 -18.36 -2.31
C LEU A 4 -2.44 -19.36 -1.35
N VAL A 5 -3.70 -19.11 -0.99
CA VAL A 5 -4.47 -20.01 -0.12
C VAL A 5 -4.71 -21.36 -0.82
N LEU A 6 -5.21 -21.34 -2.05
CA LEU A 6 -5.48 -22.57 -2.81
C LEU A 6 -4.20 -23.38 -3.05
N ARG A 7 -3.06 -22.71 -3.25
CA ARG A 7 -1.75 -23.37 -3.35
C ARG A 7 -1.36 -24.07 -2.07
N CYS A 8 -1.47 -23.40 -0.93
CA CYS A 8 -1.23 -23.99 0.38
C CYS A 8 -2.12 -25.23 0.62
N ILE A 9 -3.40 -25.17 0.21
CA ILE A 9 -4.31 -26.31 0.28
C ILE A 9 -3.86 -27.45 -0.66
N SER A 10 -3.46 -27.13 -1.89
CA SER A 10 -3.04 -28.12 -2.89
C SER A 10 -1.72 -28.83 -2.56
N GLN A 11 -0.89 -28.28 -1.65
CA GLN A 11 0.27 -28.98 -1.12
C GLN A 11 -0.13 -30.27 -0.37
N ASP A 12 -1.35 -30.33 0.18
CA ASP A 12 -1.92 -31.59 0.69
C ASP A 12 -2.39 -32.46 -0.48
N HIS A 13 -1.84 -33.68 -0.55
CA HIS A 13 -2.18 -34.68 -1.55
C HIS A 13 -3.69 -34.93 -1.70
N ARG A 14 -4.47 -34.78 -0.62
CA ARG A 14 -5.93 -34.98 -0.61
C ARG A 14 -6.69 -33.96 -1.47
N HIS A 15 -6.08 -32.81 -1.76
CA HIS A 15 -6.71 -31.67 -2.43
C HIS A 15 -6.06 -31.30 -3.76
N ARG A 16 -5.29 -32.21 -4.37
CA ARG A 16 -4.65 -32.00 -5.68
C ARG A 16 -5.64 -31.66 -6.80
N ASN A 17 -6.89 -32.08 -6.65
CA ASN A 17 -7.95 -31.72 -7.59
C ASN A 17 -8.18 -30.21 -7.68
N ILE A 18 -7.72 -29.38 -6.75
CA ILE A 18 -7.88 -27.92 -6.78
C ILE A 18 -6.86 -27.23 -7.72
N HIS A 19 -5.82 -27.93 -8.19
CA HIS A 19 -4.80 -27.34 -9.07
C HIS A 19 -5.37 -26.65 -10.33
N HIS A 20 -6.40 -27.23 -10.95
CA HIS A 20 -7.02 -26.62 -12.14
C HIS A 20 -7.75 -25.30 -11.83
N ILE A 21 -8.23 -25.12 -10.59
CA ILE A 21 -8.91 -23.90 -10.11
C ILE A 21 -7.89 -22.77 -9.93
N ILE A 22 -6.62 -23.10 -9.68
CA ILE A 22 -5.54 -22.11 -9.54
C ILE A 22 -5.09 -21.57 -10.89
N ARG A 23 -5.09 -22.40 -11.94
CA ARG A 23 -4.54 -22.07 -13.26
C ARG A 23 -5.23 -20.87 -13.90
N LYS A 24 -6.57 -20.90 -14.00
CA LYS A 24 -7.34 -19.85 -14.71
C LYS A 24 -7.19 -18.46 -14.05
N PRO A 25 -7.36 -18.28 -12.73
CA PRO A 25 -7.10 -17.01 -12.06
C PRO A 25 -5.64 -16.54 -12.20
N SER A 26 -4.67 -17.45 -12.19
CA SER A 26 -3.25 -17.10 -12.37
C SER A 26 -3.00 -16.51 -13.76
N THR A 27 -3.56 -17.11 -14.83
CA THR A 27 -3.46 -16.57 -16.19
C THR A 27 -4.10 -15.19 -16.32
N VAL A 28 -5.24 -14.97 -15.65
CA VAL A 28 -5.88 -13.64 -15.63
C VAL A 28 -4.99 -12.60 -14.95
N LEU A 29 -4.33 -12.95 -13.84
CA LEU A 29 -3.39 -12.04 -13.18
C LEU A 29 -2.18 -11.70 -14.05
N VAL A 30 -1.58 -12.69 -14.73
CA VAL A 30 -0.48 -12.46 -15.67
C VAL A 30 -0.84 -11.39 -16.70
N GLN A 31 -2.05 -11.47 -17.26
CA GLN A 31 -2.54 -10.52 -18.26
C GLN A 31 -2.77 -9.10 -17.72
N GLN A 32 -2.81 -8.91 -16.40
CA GLN A 32 -2.96 -7.60 -15.77
C GLN A 32 -1.63 -6.89 -15.51
N GLN A 33 -0.49 -7.47 -15.88
CA GLN A 33 0.78 -6.77 -15.76
C GLN A 33 0.77 -5.53 -16.66
N ARG A 34 1.02 -4.37 -16.06
CA ARG A 34 1.10 -3.08 -16.76
C ARG A 34 2.44 -2.94 -17.48
N HIS A 35 2.52 -1.97 -18.39
CA HIS A 35 3.75 -1.69 -19.15
C HIS A 35 4.94 -1.26 -18.28
N ASP A 36 4.68 -0.66 -17.11
CA ASP A 36 5.70 -0.30 -16.13
C ASP A 36 6.19 -1.52 -15.31
N GLY A 37 5.60 -2.70 -15.50
CA GLY A 37 5.91 -3.93 -14.79
C GLY A 37 5.02 -4.19 -13.57
N SER A 38 4.24 -3.20 -13.11
CA SER A 38 3.40 -3.31 -11.91
C SER A 38 2.08 -4.04 -12.16
N PHE A 39 1.37 -4.37 -11.08
CA PHE A 39 -0.01 -4.87 -11.10
C PHE A 39 -1.00 -3.89 -10.47
N GLY A 40 -0.66 -2.60 -10.39
CA GLY A 40 -1.46 -1.61 -9.67
C GLY A 40 -0.61 -0.76 -8.74
N ASP A 41 -0.83 -0.97 -7.44
CA ASP A 41 -0.07 -0.35 -6.37
C ASP A 41 0.99 -1.32 -5.80
N LEU A 42 1.73 -0.85 -4.79
CA LEU A 42 2.78 -1.63 -4.12
C LEU A 42 2.23 -2.93 -3.53
N HIS A 43 1.12 -2.82 -2.79
CA HIS A 43 0.47 -3.93 -2.10
C HIS A 43 0.05 -5.02 -3.08
N THR A 44 -0.67 -4.64 -4.13
CA THR A 44 -1.19 -5.54 -5.16
C THR A 44 -0.05 -6.17 -5.94
N THR A 45 0.95 -5.38 -6.34
CA THR A 45 2.14 -5.88 -7.04
C THR A 45 2.87 -6.91 -6.19
N ALA A 46 3.14 -6.61 -4.91
CA ALA A 46 3.80 -7.53 -3.99
C ALA A 46 3.04 -8.86 -3.82
N LEU A 47 1.71 -8.82 -3.69
CA LEU A 47 0.89 -10.03 -3.56
C LEU A 47 0.81 -10.86 -4.84
N VAL A 48 0.74 -10.21 -6.00
CA VAL A 48 0.71 -10.89 -7.29
C VAL A 48 2.06 -11.56 -7.56
N MET A 49 3.18 -10.89 -7.27
CA MET A 49 4.52 -11.49 -7.34
C MET A 49 4.59 -12.79 -6.52
N GLN A 50 4.14 -12.76 -5.25
CA GLN A 50 4.09 -13.99 -4.43
C GLN A 50 3.19 -15.07 -5.02
N ALA A 51 2.03 -14.70 -5.57
CA ALA A 51 1.08 -15.66 -6.13
C ALA A 51 1.58 -16.31 -7.43
N LEU A 52 2.40 -15.59 -8.21
CA LEU A 52 2.91 -15.99 -9.50
C LEU A 52 4.31 -16.64 -9.46
N GLU A 53 5.13 -16.35 -8.45
CA GLU A 53 6.47 -16.96 -8.25
C GLU A 53 6.41 -18.49 -8.30
N GLU A 54 5.37 -19.08 -7.73
CA GLU A 54 5.21 -20.52 -7.67
C GLU A 54 4.50 -21.10 -8.92
N VAL A 55 4.17 -20.31 -9.94
CA VAL A 55 3.66 -20.79 -11.26
C VAL A 55 4.81 -21.22 -12.18
N GLU A 56 6.07 -20.88 -11.85
CA GLU A 56 7.24 -21.05 -12.74
C GLU A 56 7.52 -22.50 -13.19
N ASN A 57 6.86 -23.51 -12.61
CA ASN A 57 6.95 -24.91 -13.03
C ASN A 57 5.85 -25.35 -14.02
N GLU A 58 4.93 -24.46 -14.42
CA GLU A 58 3.89 -24.72 -15.41
C GLU A 58 4.03 -23.78 -16.62
N PRO A 59 3.85 -24.25 -17.86
CA PRO A 59 4.18 -23.52 -19.08
C PRO A 59 3.15 -22.43 -19.46
N ALA A 60 2.51 -21.77 -18.49
CA ALA A 60 1.57 -20.70 -18.74
C ALA A 60 2.30 -19.35 -18.74
N ASP A 61 2.76 -18.94 -19.93
CA ASP A 61 3.14 -17.57 -20.33
C ASP A 61 3.69 -16.70 -19.19
N ASN A 62 5.01 -16.78 -19.02
CA ASN A 62 5.75 -16.08 -17.97
C ASN A 62 5.42 -14.57 -17.95
N TRP A 63 4.80 -14.12 -16.86
CA TRP A 63 4.80 -12.70 -16.50
C TRP A 63 6.24 -12.20 -16.39
N ASN A 64 6.45 -10.90 -16.64
CA ASN A 64 7.78 -10.31 -16.61
C ASN A 64 8.19 -9.99 -15.17
N ARG A 65 8.71 -11.00 -14.46
CA ARG A 65 9.22 -10.87 -13.08
C ARG A 65 10.27 -9.78 -12.95
N SER A 66 11.19 -9.69 -13.92
CA SER A 66 12.25 -8.68 -13.92
C SER A 66 11.70 -7.25 -14.00
N ALA A 67 10.66 -7.01 -14.81
CA ALA A 67 10.01 -5.71 -14.88
C ALA A 67 9.29 -5.36 -13.58
N ALA A 68 8.57 -6.31 -12.97
CA ALA A 68 7.93 -6.09 -11.68
C ALA A 68 8.93 -5.81 -10.55
N LEU A 69 10.06 -6.51 -10.53
CA LEU A 69 11.13 -6.28 -9.58
C LEU A 69 11.78 -4.90 -9.78
N ALA A 70 12.04 -4.51 -11.03
CA ALA A 70 12.57 -3.19 -11.35
C ALA A 70 11.60 -2.08 -10.92
N TRP A 71 10.30 -2.26 -11.17
CA TRP A 71 9.27 -1.36 -10.68
C TRP A 71 9.28 -1.29 -9.15
N LEU A 72 9.33 -2.42 -8.45
CA LEU A 72 9.37 -2.45 -6.98
C LEU A 72 10.59 -1.70 -6.44
N ILE A 73 11.79 -1.94 -6.98
CA ILE A 73 13.01 -1.22 -6.60
C ILE A 73 12.85 0.29 -6.81
N SER A 74 12.17 0.71 -7.88
CA SER A 74 11.91 2.14 -8.11
C SER A 74 11.02 2.81 -7.05
N GLN A 75 10.25 2.01 -6.29
CA GLN A 75 9.42 2.51 -5.18
C GLN A 75 10.19 2.58 -3.85
N GLN A 76 11.41 2.04 -3.78
CA GLN A 76 12.23 2.05 -2.58
C GLN A 76 12.85 3.44 -2.36
N ARG A 77 12.73 3.96 -1.13
CA ARG A 77 13.35 5.24 -0.73
C ARG A 77 14.85 5.06 -0.45
N PRO A 78 15.63 6.15 -0.38
CA PRO A 78 17.07 6.09 -0.08
C PRO A 78 17.41 5.44 1.26
N ASP A 79 16.48 5.47 2.22
CA ASP A 79 16.61 4.80 3.52
C ASP A 79 16.25 3.30 3.48
N GLY A 80 15.89 2.77 2.31
CA GLY A 80 15.50 1.39 2.08
C GLY A 80 14.02 1.09 2.36
N SER A 81 13.28 2.05 2.93
CA SER A 81 11.86 1.87 3.23
C SER A 81 10.99 1.98 1.97
N PHE A 82 9.84 1.34 2.02
CA PHE A 82 8.77 1.53 1.05
C PHE A 82 7.73 2.46 1.65
N HIS A 83 7.51 3.61 1.02
CA HIS A 83 6.61 4.67 1.49
C HIS A 83 6.88 5.20 2.92
N GLY A 84 8.03 4.88 3.55
CA GLY A 84 8.26 5.18 4.96
C GLY A 84 7.39 4.36 5.93
N ASP A 85 6.73 3.30 5.45
CA ASP A 85 5.82 2.48 6.24
C ASP A 85 6.38 1.07 6.45
N VAL A 86 6.31 0.58 7.69
CA VAL A 86 6.85 -0.73 8.08
C VAL A 86 6.09 -1.84 7.39
N ARG A 87 4.77 -1.72 7.25
CA ARG A 87 3.94 -2.74 6.63
C ARG A 87 4.23 -2.83 5.13
N ALA A 88 4.23 -1.70 4.43
CA ALA A 88 4.58 -1.60 3.02
C ALA A 88 5.97 -2.20 2.76
N THR A 89 6.92 -1.90 3.64
CA THR A 89 8.29 -2.44 3.57
C THR A 89 8.29 -3.96 3.76
N ALA A 90 7.57 -4.49 4.75
CA ALA A 90 7.47 -5.93 4.99
C ALA A 90 6.81 -6.68 3.82
N GLU A 91 5.76 -6.11 3.23
CA GLU A 91 5.07 -6.69 2.07
C GLU A 91 5.96 -6.72 0.82
N ALA A 92 6.69 -5.64 0.55
CA ALA A 92 7.64 -5.55 -0.55
C ALA A 92 8.82 -6.51 -0.37
N ILE A 93 9.35 -6.66 0.84
CA ILE A 93 10.42 -7.62 1.11
C ILE A 93 9.92 -9.05 0.87
N LEU A 94 8.73 -9.38 1.39
CA LEU A 94 8.16 -10.73 1.26
C LEU A 94 7.94 -11.13 -0.20
N SER A 95 7.66 -10.18 -1.09
CA SER A 95 7.44 -10.46 -2.52
C SER A 95 8.70 -10.78 -3.31
N VAL A 96 9.87 -10.35 -2.84
CA VAL A 96 11.16 -10.63 -3.50
C VAL A 96 11.89 -11.82 -2.88
N THR A 97 11.44 -12.29 -1.71
CA THR A 97 12.03 -13.47 -1.10
C THR A 97 11.73 -14.72 -1.92
N PRO A 98 12.71 -15.64 -2.09
CA PRO A 98 12.52 -16.89 -2.82
C PRO A 98 11.56 -17.87 -2.11
N ARG A 99 11.10 -17.55 -0.89
CA ARG A 99 10.14 -18.33 -0.12
C ARG A 99 9.04 -17.40 0.38
N GLY A 100 7.99 -17.26 -0.42
CA GLY A 100 6.79 -16.50 -0.04
C GLY A 100 5.93 -17.20 1.00
N LEU A 101 4.72 -16.68 1.23
CA LEU A 101 3.80 -17.14 2.29
C LEU A 101 3.46 -18.64 2.24
N ALA A 102 3.48 -19.29 1.08
CA ALA A 102 3.14 -20.72 1.01
C ALA A 102 4.22 -21.65 1.61
N ASN A 103 5.42 -21.11 1.88
CA ASN A 103 6.54 -21.85 2.45
C ASN A 103 6.71 -21.62 3.96
N ILE A 104 5.75 -20.96 4.62
CA ILE A 104 5.85 -20.64 6.05
C ILE A 104 6.01 -21.89 6.94
N ARG A 105 5.45 -23.04 6.51
CA ARG A 105 5.56 -24.32 7.24
C ARG A 105 6.95 -24.94 7.19
N THR A 106 7.75 -24.57 6.19
CA THR A 106 9.12 -25.07 5.98
C THR A 106 10.17 -24.05 6.44
N LEU A 107 9.74 -23.03 7.18
CA LEU A 107 10.64 -22.05 7.79
C LEU A 107 11.44 -22.74 8.89
N ASP A 108 12.76 -22.72 8.75
CA ASP A 108 13.69 -23.23 9.76
C ASP A 108 14.10 -22.08 10.68
N CYS A 109 13.54 -22.03 11.88
CA CYS A 109 13.86 -21.03 12.89
C CYS A 109 15.14 -21.37 13.69
N GLY A 110 15.77 -22.51 13.42
CA GLY A 110 16.93 -23.03 14.15
C GLY A 110 18.28 -22.75 13.49
N GLN A 111 18.29 -22.28 12.23
CA GLN A 111 19.54 -21.87 11.59
C GLN A 111 19.99 -20.51 12.15
N SER A 112 21.15 -20.51 12.82
CA SER A 112 21.93 -19.29 13.03
C SER A 112 22.14 -18.62 11.67
N LEU A 113 21.95 -17.30 11.60
CA LEU A 113 22.23 -16.45 10.43
C LEU A 113 23.75 -16.38 10.14
N SER A 114 24.47 -17.50 10.21
CA SER A 114 25.92 -17.58 10.00
C SER A 114 26.30 -17.71 8.52
N ASP A 115 25.34 -17.82 7.60
CA ASP A 115 25.62 -17.75 6.17
C ASP A 115 25.39 -16.33 5.66
N ASN A 116 26.44 -15.48 5.77
CA ASN A 116 26.59 -14.23 5.02
C ASN A 116 26.81 -14.47 3.51
N SER A 117 26.26 -15.55 2.95
CA SER A 117 26.22 -15.76 1.52
C SER A 117 24.97 -15.05 1.00
N PRO A 118 25.07 -14.04 0.11
CA PRO A 118 23.89 -13.50 -0.53
C PRO A 118 23.12 -14.65 -1.19
N PRO A 119 21.77 -14.66 -1.15
CA PRO A 119 20.99 -15.72 -1.76
C PRO A 119 21.44 -15.84 -3.22
N ARG A 120 21.90 -17.04 -3.58
CA ARG A 120 22.45 -17.35 -4.89
C ARG A 120 21.36 -17.16 -5.94
N LEU A 121 21.26 -15.95 -6.50
CA LEU A 121 20.64 -15.72 -7.79
C LEU A 121 21.39 -16.63 -8.77
N THR A 122 20.72 -17.63 -9.30
CA THR A 122 21.27 -18.50 -10.36
C THR A 122 21.60 -17.63 -11.56
N LYS A 123 22.85 -17.16 -11.64
CA LYS A 123 23.40 -16.50 -12.81
C LYS A 123 23.47 -17.54 -13.93
N SER A 124 22.75 -17.26 -15.02
CA SER A 124 23.01 -17.82 -16.33
C SER A 124 24.49 -17.67 -16.69
N ASN A 125 25.08 -18.75 -17.20
CA ASN A 125 26.47 -18.89 -17.64
C ASN A 125 27.07 -17.63 -18.29
N ILE A 126 27.94 -16.92 -17.56
CA ILE A 126 28.97 -16.04 -18.13
C ILE A 126 30.22 -16.22 -17.27
N GLU A 127 31.34 -16.45 -17.94
CA GLU A 127 32.64 -16.83 -17.38
C GLU A 127 33.27 -15.80 -16.44
N ASP A 128 34.13 -16.37 -15.59
CA ASP A 128 34.90 -15.85 -14.47
C ASP A 128 35.89 -14.74 -14.87
N ILE A 129 35.84 -13.58 -14.21
CA ILE A 129 36.97 -12.65 -14.11
C ILE A 129 37.05 -12.22 -12.65
N GLY A 130 38.06 -12.74 -11.97
CA GLY A 130 38.31 -12.48 -10.55
C GLY A 130 38.79 -11.06 -10.29
N THR A 131 38.42 -10.55 -9.12
CA THR A 131 39.16 -9.49 -8.43
C THR A 131 38.98 -9.65 -6.93
N SER A 132 40.12 -9.78 -6.26
CA SER A 132 40.33 -9.61 -4.83
C SER A 132 39.91 -8.20 -4.40
N ASP A 133 39.32 -8.04 -3.21
CA ASP A 133 39.94 -7.26 -2.14
C ASP A 133 39.05 -7.07 -0.89
N ASN A 134 39.59 -7.54 0.23
CA ASN A 134 39.68 -6.91 1.55
C ASN A 134 38.54 -6.02 2.05
N HIS A 135 37.78 -6.52 3.04
CA HIS A 135 37.12 -5.67 4.02
C HIS A 135 37.56 -6.02 5.44
N SER A 136 38.26 -5.04 6.03
CA SER A 136 38.65 -4.93 7.43
C SER A 136 37.44 -4.81 8.35
N GLU A 137 37.40 -5.65 9.38
CA GLU A 137 36.47 -5.56 10.52
C GLU A 137 36.63 -4.20 11.22
N THR A 138 35.52 -3.48 11.40
CA THR A 138 35.46 -2.33 12.32
C THR A 138 34.57 -2.70 13.50
N THR A 139 35.21 -2.86 14.64
CA THR A 139 34.63 -3.14 15.96
C THR A 139 33.96 -1.90 16.52
N LEU A 140 32.75 -2.06 17.06
CA LEU A 140 32.04 -1.08 17.89
C LEU A 140 32.69 -1.01 19.29
N PRO A 141 32.97 0.18 19.84
CA PRO A 141 33.20 0.34 21.26
C PRO A 141 31.98 0.94 21.98
N SER A 142 31.72 0.33 23.14
CA SER A 142 30.72 0.65 24.15
C SER A 142 30.92 1.99 24.86
N GLU A 143 29.84 2.41 25.51
CA GLU A 143 29.63 3.63 26.30
C GLU A 143 30.75 4.01 27.29
N ALA A 144 31.02 5.32 27.39
CA ALA A 144 31.55 5.95 28.58
C ALA A 144 31.03 7.38 28.74
N LEU A 145 30.57 7.67 29.96
CA LEU A 145 30.05 8.92 30.50
C LEU A 145 31.15 10.02 30.51
N GLY A 146 30.81 11.26 30.12
CA GLY A 146 31.70 12.43 30.29
C GLY A 146 31.08 13.75 29.84
N ASN A 147 30.98 14.71 30.77
CA ASN A 147 30.22 15.96 30.69
C ASN A 147 30.79 17.08 29.79
N ASN A 148 29.86 17.93 29.33
CA ASN A 148 29.91 19.38 29.05
C ASN A 148 31.07 19.97 28.23
N VAL A 149 30.76 20.45 27.02
CA VAL A 149 31.09 21.83 26.58
C VAL A 149 29.97 22.37 25.68
N SER A 150 29.50 23.56 26.05
CA SER A 150 28.58 24.43 25.34
C SER A 150 29.06 24.80 23.94
N ASN A 151 28.23 24.55 22.91
CA ASN A 151 28.24 25.35 21.69
C ASN A 151 26.79 25.70 21.36
N ALA A 152 26.51 27.01 21.44
CA ALA A 152 25.25 27.59 21.04
C ALA A 152 25.15 27.53 19.51
N ASP A 153 24.50 26.49 19.00
CA ASP A 153 24.03 26.50 17.62
C ASP A 153 22.73 27.30 17.57
N THR A 154 22.83 28.42 16.87
CA THR A 154 21.73 29.35 16.64
C THR A 154 20.82 28.71 15.60
N THR A 155 19.89 27.85 16.03
CA THR A 155 18.80 27.38 15.18
C THR A 155 17.88 28.56 14.90
N VAL A 156 18.11 29.19 13.75
CA VAL A 156 17.18 30.15 13.14
C VAL A 156 15.87 29.41 12.92
N ALA A 157 14.90 29.66 13.80
CA ALA A 157 13.53 29.18 13.64
C ALA A 157 12.95 29.87 12.40
N TYR A 158 12.89 29.15 11.28
CA TYR A 158 12.06 29.53 10.16
C TYR A 158 10.60 29.39 10.63
N THR A 159 10.00 30.49 11.07
CA THR A 159 8.53 30.61 11.17
C THR A 159 7.99 30.73 9.74
N SER A 160 8.03 29.63 8.99
CA SER A 160 7.28 29.51 7.74
C SER A 160 5.81 29.40 8.12
N THR A 161 5.03 30.43 7.81
CA THR A 161 3.57 30.35 7.91
C THR A 161 3.09 29.18 7.04
N PRO A 162 2.30 28.24 7.58
CA PRO A 162 1.85 27.08 6.81
C PRO A 162 1.03 27.54 5.60
N VAL A 163 1.37 27.03 4.43
CA VAL A 163 0.60 27.28 3.20
C VAL A 163 -0.73 26.55 3.33
N LEU A 164 -1.82 27.31 3.35
CA LEU A 164 -3.17 26.77 3.39
C LEU A 164 -3.66 26.46 1.98
N VAL A 165 -4.47 25.42 1.86
CA VAL A 165 -5.16 25.03 0.64
C VAL A 165 -6.66 24.87 0.89
N ASN A 166 -7.46 25.13 -0.14
CA ASN A 166 -8.90 24.92 -0.13
C ASN A 166 -9.25 23.66 -0.91
N VAL A 167 -10.06 22.81 -0.29
CA VAL A 167 -10.59 21.59 -0.90
C VAL A 167 -12.10 21.55 -0.79
N SER A 168 -12.76 20.94 -1.78
CA SER A 168 -14.19 20.68 -1.74
C SER A 168 -14.43 19.29 -1.17
N TYR A 169 -15.28 19.20 -0.15
CA TYR A 169 -15.71 17.94 0.43
C TYR A 169 -17.22 17.78 0.26
N THR A 170 -17.61 16.77 -0.51
CA THR A 170 -19.01 16.42 -0.83
C THR A 170 -19.38 15.07 -0.24
N LEU A 171 -20.62 14.95 0.24
CA LEU A 171 -21.27 13.70 0.64
C LEU A 171 -22.46 13.44 -0.26
N TRP A 172 -22.56 12.23 -0.78
CA TRP A 172 -23.76 11.71 -1.44
C TRP A 172 -24.32 10.53 -0.66
N VAL A 173 -25.63 10.51 -0.46
CA VAL A 173 -26.32 9.41 0.20
C VAL A 173 -27.32 8.77 -0.74
N GLY A 174 -27.25 7.44 -0.86
CA GLY A 174 -28.11 6.63 -1.72
C GLY A 174 -27.51 6.42 -3.11
N SER A 175 -27.79 5.26 -3.71
CA SER A 175 -27.32 4.92 -5.06
C SER A 175 -27.86 5.88 -6.15
N ASN A 176 -28.98 6.54 -5.89
CA ASN A 176 -29.57 7.56 -6.77
C ASN A 176 -29.25 8.99 -6.33
N VAL A 177 -28.31 9.18 -5.38
CA VAL A 177 -27.92 10.48 -4.84
C VAL A 177 -29.13 11.23 -4.28
N ASN A 178 -29.80 10.60 -3.31
CA ASN A 178 -31.01 11.13 -2.68
C ASN A 178 -30.73 12.38 -1.86
N GLU A 179 -29.58 12.41 -1.19
CA GLU A 179 -29.14 13.55 -0.37
C GLU A 179 -27.73 13.96 -0.80
N THR A 180 -27.47 15.26 -0.76
CA THR A 180 -26.17 15.85 -1.09
C THR A 180 -25.83 16.92 -0.07
N TYR A 181 -24.64 16.81 0.50
CA TYR A 181 -24.05 17.83 1.36
C TYR A 181 -22.71 18.23 0.78
N ASN A 182 -22.36 19.51 0.81
CA ASN A 182 -21.06 19.97 0.39
C ASN A 182 -20.55 21.08 1.31
N LEU A 183 -19.24 21.18 1.42
CA LEU A 183 -18.56 22.29 2.03
C LEU A 183 -17.16 22.46 1.43
N THR A 184 -16.56 23.62 1.68
CA THR A 184 -15.17 23.89 1.35
C THR A 184 -14.39 23.97 2.65
N VAL A 185 -13.33 23.15 2.79
CA VAL A 185 -12.44 23.17 3.95
C VAL A 185 -11.14 23.85 3.57
N THR A 186 -10.66 24.74 4.43
CA THR A 186 -9.31 25.29 4.36
C THR A 186 -8.42 24.57 5.35
N ALA A 187 -7.32 23.96 4.89
CA ALA A 187 -6.38 23.21 5.73
C ALA A 187 -4.93 23.40 5.25
N PRO A 188 -3.91 23.17 6.09
CA PRO A 188 -2.52 23.20 5.65
C PRO A 188 -2.25 22.17 4.54
N LYS A 189 -1.44 22.55 3.55
CA LYS A 189 -1.19 21.75 2.33
C LYS A 189 -0.66 20.33 2.58
N ASN A 190 0.02 20.10 3.69
CA ASN A 190 0.66 18.80 4.00
C ASN A 190 -0.19 17.91 4.91
N GLU A 191 -1.45 18.26 5.15
CA GLU A 191 -2.38 17.43 5.93
C GLU A 191 -2.96 16.28 5.11
N THR A 192 -3.57 15.34 5.83
CA THR A 192 -4.28 14.21 5.24
C THR A 192 -5.76 14.55 5.05
N PHE A 193 -6.47 13.73 4.28
CA PHE A 193 -7.91 13.89 4.14
C PHE A 193 -8.64 13.58 5.46
N TYR A 194 -8.06 12.80 6.37
CA TYR A 194 -8.62 12.58 7.70
C TYR A 194 -8.73 13.89 8.49
N ASP A 195 -7.70 14.75 8.44
CA ASP A 195 -7.70 16.06 9.11
C ASP A 195 -8.76 17.00 8.52
N VAL A 196 -8.96 16.94 7.20
CA VAL A 196 -10.06 17.65 6.51
C VAL A 196 -11.42 17.19 7.03
N MET A 197 -11.60 15.89 7.29
CA MET A 197 -12.85 15.38 7.85
C MET A 197 -13.09 15.86 9.27
N LEU A 198 -12.05 15.93 10.11
CA LEU A 198 -12.16 16.48 11.47
C LEU A 198 -12.62 17.94 11.44
N LEU A 199 -11.98 18.76 10.59
CA LEU A 199 -12.38 20.16 10.40
C LEU A 199 -13.80 20.29 9.86
N ALA A 200 -14.19 19.44 8.90
CA ALA A 200 -15.54 19.43 8.35
C ALA A 200 -16.61 19.10 9.40
N ALA A 201 -16.34 18.15 10.29
CA ALA A 201 -17.23 17.78 11.38
C ALA A 201 -17.46 18.92 12.38
N GLU A 202 -16.44 19.76 12.64
CA GLU A 202 -16.60 20.98 13.45
C GLU A 202 -17.46 22.05 12.76
N MET A 203 -17.42 22.11 11.42
CA MET A 203 -18.16 23.11 10.64
C MET A 203 -19.63 22.76 10.46
N SER A 204 -19.98 21.47 10.39
CA SER A 204 -21.34 21.03 10.12
C SER A 204 -21.63 19.64 10.70
N PRO A 205 -22.78 19.45 11.37
CA PRO A 205 -23.17 18.14 11.92
C PRO A 205 -23.38 17.08 10.83
N HIS A 206 -23.64 17.48 9.58
CA HIS A 206 -23.74 16.54 8.46
C HIS A 206 -22.40 15.88 8.10
N PHE A 207 -21.28 16.40 8.61
CA PHE A 207 -19.95 15.86 8.36
C PHE A 207 -19.34 15.17 9.58
N GLU A 208 -20.10 15.05 10.68
CA GLU A 208 -19.73 14.17 11.77
C GLU A 208 -19.58 12.73 11.29
N PHE A 209 -18.52 12.06 11.73
CA PHE A 209 -18.19 10.72 11.31
C PHE A 209 -17.67 9.87 12.48
N LEU A 210 -17.71 8.56 12.30
CA LEU A 210 -17.05 7.59 13.18
C LEU A 210 -16.07 6.76 12.37
N ALA A 211 -14.89 6.56 12.96
CA ALA A 211 -13.85 5.71 12.42
C ALA A 211 -13.32 4.76 13.49
N SER A 212 -12.87 3.59 13.04
CA SER A 212 -12.13 2.63 13.87
C SER A 212 -10.65 2.67 13.51
N ASP A 213 -9.79 2.46 14.50
CA ASP A 213 -8.35 2.30 14.27
C ASP A 213 -8.06 0.92 13.68
N TRP A 214 -7.34 0.89 12.57
CA TRP A 214 -6.82 -0.34 11.97
C TRP A 214 -5.30 -0.22 11.77
N PRO A 215 -4.58 -1.35 11.61
CA PRO A 215 -3.14 -1.31 11.34
C PRO A 215 -2.74 -0.51 10.09
N ASN A 216 -3.70 -0.18 9.21
CA ASN A 216 -3.50 0.55 7.97
C ASN A 216 -4.06 1.98 7.97
N GLY A 217 -4.43 2.51 9.15
CA GLY A 217 -5.05 3.83 9.31
C GLY A 217 -6.48 3.74 9.83
N HIS A 218 -7.16 4.86 9.82
CA HIS A 218 -8.55 5.00 10.25
C HIS A 218 -9.51 4.47 9.18
N TYR A 219 -10.38 3.55 9.59
CA TYR A 219 -11.46 3.05 8.77
C TYR A 219 -12.75 3.81 9.09
N VAL A 220 -13.14 4.73 8.21
CA VAL A 220 -14.39 5.50 8.33
C VAL A 220 -15.57 4.60 7.97
N HIS A 221 -16.48 4.40 8.91
CA HIS A 221 -17.62 3.48 8.74
C HIS A 221 -18.98 4.14 8.97
N THR A 222 -19.01 5.39 9.43
CA THR A 222 -20.24 6.16 9.61
C THR A 222 -19.97 7.61 9.27
N ILE A 223 -20.83 8.24 8.46
CA ILE A 223 -20.80 9.68 8.17
C ILE A 223 -22.25 10.17 8.16
N ALA A 224 -22.53 11.36 8.70
CA ALA A 224 -23.88 11.94 8.74
C ALA A 224 -24.94 11.03 9.39
N GLY A 225 -24.53 10.15 10.31
CA GLY A 225 -25.39 9.14 10.93
C GLY A 225 -25.64 7.87 10.10
N TYR A 226 -25.25 7.83 8.81
CA TYR A 226 -25.37 6.62 7.99
C TYR A 226 -24.18 5.70 8.23
N LYS A 227 -24.44 4.59 8.91
CA LYS A 227 -23.45 3.53 9.16
C LYS A 227 -23.46 2.54 8.00
N GLU A 228 -22.27 2.06 7.62
CA GLU A 228 -22.15 0.97 6.66
C GLU A 228 -22.91 -0.29 7.09
N GLU A 229 -23.45 -0.98 6.10
CA GLU A 229 -24.23 -2.20 6.28
C GLU A 229 -23.70 -3.31 5.36
N PRO A 230 -22.67 -4.06 5.81
CA PRO A 230 -22.04 -5.09 4.97
C PRO A 230 -23.01 -6.17 4.47
N MET A 231 -24.05 -6.48 5.24
CA MET A 231 -25.06 -7.47 4.88
C MET A 231 -25.98 -7.01 3.74
N SER A 232 -26.24 -5.71 3.64
CA SER A 232 -27.08 -5.11 2.59
C SER A 232 -26.26 -4.53 1.44
N TYR A 233 -24.92 -4.62 1.55
CA TYR A 233 -23.91 -4.10 0.62
C TYR A 233 -23.87 -2.57 0.52
N HIS A 234 -24.24 -1.85 1.57
CA HIS A 234 -24.09 -0.39 1.61
C HIS A 234 -22.78 0.02 2.27
N TYR A 235 -21.97 0.77 1.52
CA TYR A 235 -20.64 1.19 1.93
C TYR A 235 -20.41 2.66 1.61
N TRP A 236 -19.45 3.26 2.31
CA TRP A 236 -18.92 4.59 2.01
C TRP A 236 -17.71 4.44 1.08
N LEU A 237 -17.81 5.02 -0.13
CA LEU A 237 -16.69 5.05 -1.06
C LEU A 237 -16.12 6.46 -1.13
N LEU A 238 -14.81 6.57 -0.91
CA LEU A 238 -14.06 7.81 -1.08
C LEU A 238 -13.55 7.92 -2.52
N TYR A 239 -13.83 9.05 -3.15
CA TYR A 239 -13.38 9.40 -4.49
C TYR A 239 -12.52 10.66 -4.42
N ARG A 240 -11.50 10.72 -5.29
CA ARG A 240 -10.74 11.94 -5.59
C ARG A 240 -11.03 12.32 -7.03
N LEU A 241 -11.61 13.51 -7.22
CA LEU A 241 -12.20 13.93 -8.48
C LEU A 241 -11.46 15.15 -9.06
N PRO A 242 -11.32 15.23 -10.40
CA PRO A 242 -10.71 16.39 -11.06
C PRO A 242 -11.63 17.60 -11.13
N SER A 243 -12.92 17.43 -10.86
CA SER A 243 -13.95 18.46 -10.87
C SER A 243 -15.01 18.14 -9.82
N PRO A 244 -15.89 19.09 -9.44
CA PRO A 244 -17.00 18.82 -8.55
C PRO A 244 -17.86 17.65 -9.05
N PRO A 245 -18.38 16.79 -8.15
CA PRO A 245 -19.20 15.65 -8.54
C PRO A 245 -20.59 16.10 -9.01
N GLU A 246 -21.07 15.52 -10.11
CA GLU A 246 -22.37 15.83 -10.71
C GLU A 246 -23.31 14.61 -10.64
N PRO A 247 -24.48 14.68 -9.98
CA PRO A 247 -25.35 13.51 -9.79
C PRO A 247 -25.85 12.89 -11.10
N SER A 248 -25.92 13.67 -12.17
CA SER A 248 -26.31 13.20 -13.51
C SER A 248 -25.23 12.37 -14.21
N SER A 249 -23.98 12.47 -13.74
CA SER A 249 -22.82 11.73 -14.27
C SER A 249 -21.94 11.25 -13.11
N PRO A 250 -22.41 10.25 -12.34
CA PRO A 250 -21.70 9.80 -11.15
C PRO A 250 -20.33 9.19 -11.51
N PRO A 251 -19.32 9.36 -10.64
CA PRO A 251 -17.98 8.86 -10.91
C PRO A 251 -17.92 7.34 -10.92
N GLY A 252 -17.13 6.80 -11.86
CA GLY A 252 -16.85 5.37 -11.95
C GLY A 252 -15.75 4.93 -10.97
N ASN A 253 -15.57 3.61 -10.84
CA ASN A 253 -14.64 2.99 -9.89
C ASN A 253 -13.16 3.38 -10.12
N GLN A 254 -12.81 3.83 -11.32
CA GLN A 254 -11.47 4.31 -11.66
C GLN A 254 -11.07 5.61 -10.95
N LEU A 255 -12.03 6.33 -10.35
CA LEU A 255 -11.80 7.57 -9.60
C LEU A 255 -11.88 7.37 -8.07
N VAL A 256 -12.03 6.12 -7.61
CA VAL A 256 -11.92 5.80 -6.18
C VAL A 256 -10.52 6.19 -5.71
N ALA A 257 -10.44 6.80 -4.54
CA ALA A 257 -9.17 7.26 -3.99
C ALA A 257 -8.19 6.07 -3.85
N PRO A 258 -6.89 6.26 -4.17
CA PRO A 258 -5.90 5.18 -4.19
C PRO A 258 -5.49 4.68 -2.80
N GLY A 259 -5.99 5.30 -1.72
CA GLY A 259 -5.68 4.95 -0.35
C GLY A 259 -6.78 5.40 0.62
N GLY A 260 -6.62 5.00 1.89
CA GLY A 260 -7.47 5.47 2.97
C GLY A 260 -7.26 6.96 3.30
N VAL A 261 -8.12 7.48 4.16
CA VAL A 261 -8.18 8.89 4.54
C VAL A 261 -6.86 9.44 5.09
N ASP A 262 -6.07 8.62 5.80
CA ASP A 262 -4.76 9.01 6.35
C ASP A 262 -3.64 9.09 5.30
N ASN A 263 -3.77 8.36 4.20
CA ASN A 263 -2.73 8.30 3.16
C ASN A 263 -3.01 9.25 1.99
N LEU A 264 -4.16 9.93 2.03
CA LEU A 264 -4.63 10.80 0.97
C LEU A 264 -4.24 12.25 1.26
N GLN A 265 -3.15 12.71 0.65
CA GLN A 265 -2.69 14.09 0.77
C GLN A 265 -3.57 15.04 -0.03
N ILE A 266 -3.85 16.21 0.55
CA ILE A 266 -4.69 17.23 -0.05
C ILE A 266 -3.91 18.22 -0.92
N SER A 267 -4.59 18.85 -1.88
CA SER A 267 -4.03 19.91 -2.72
C SER A 267 -5.10 20.94 -3.10
N GLU A 268 -4.64 22.15 -3.45
CA GLU A 268 -5.53 23.27 -3.81
C GLU A 268 -6.48 22.89 -4.95
N GLY A 269 -7.77 23.16 -4.74
CA GLY A 269 -8.81 22.97 -5.76
C GLY A 269 -9.24 21.52 -5.97
N GLU A 270 -8.81 20.59 -5.12
CA GLU A 270 -9.23 19.20 -5.24
C GLU A 270 -10.65 18.95 -4.71
N HIS A 271 -11.31 17.97 -5.32
CA HIS A 271 -12.69 17.60 -5.00
C HIS A 271 -12.73 16.19 -4.45
N TYR A 272 -13.20 16.07 -3.22
CA TYR A 272 -13.36 14.80 -2.53
C TYR A 272 -14.83 14.49 -2.34
N LEU A 273 -15.20 13.25 -2.68
CA LEU A 273 -16.57 12.77 -2.53
C LEU A 273 -16.57 11.50 -1.69
N PHE A 274 -17.32 11.51 -0.59
CA PHE A 274 -17.78 10.29 0.06
C PHE A 274 -19.18 9.95 -0.43
N TRP A 275 -19.35 8.75 -1.00
CA TRP A 275 -20.64 8.31 -1.53
C TRP A 275 -21.11 7.03 -0.82
N TYR A 276 -22.20 7.15 -0.06
CA TYR A 276 -22.90 6.04 0.54
C TYR A 276 -23.84 5.39 -0.48
N LYS A 277 -23.49 4.20 -0.94
CA LYS A 277 -24.30 3.49 -1.95
C LYS A 277 -24.20 1.98 -1.80
N LYS A 278 -25.13 1.31 -2.47
CA LYS A 278 -25.07 -0.13 -2.67
C LYS A 278 -24.02 -0.50 -3.72
N LEU A 279 -23.15 -1.46 -3.39
CA LEU A 279 -22.20 -2.11 -4.31
C LEU A 279 -22.79 -3.33 -5.00
#